data_AF-A0A526Y2I5-F1
#
_entry.id   AF-A0A526Y2I5-F1
#
_cell.length_a   1.000
_cell.length_b   1.000
_cell.length_c   1.000
_cell.angle_alpha   90.00
_cell.angle_beta   90.00
_cell.angle_gamma   90.00
#
_symmetry.space_group_name_H-M   'P 1'
#
loop_
_entity.id
_entity.type
_entity.pdbx_description
1 polymer ?
#
loop_
_entity_poly.entity_id
_entity_poly.type
_entity_poly.pdbx_seq_one_letter_code
_entity_poly.pdbx_strand_id
1 'polypeptide(L)'
;LYRDKHRSSMMLRASEAFQVISRGAYRGLATQPDKDTEVLIGIGADGSSKLAQEMSKGTRFQLYLALRVAGYHEFAQSRTPVPFIADDIMETFDDFRAEEAFRLFADMAKVGQVIYLTHHQH
;
A
#
# COMPACT_ATOMS: atom_id res chain seq x y z
N LEU A 1 -19.41 13.27 6.15
CA LEU A 1 -18.62 14.52 5.96
C LEU A 1 -17.15 14.42 6.40
N TYR A 2 -16.79 14.33 7.70
CA TYR A 2 -15.39 14.09 8.12
C TYR A 2 -14.91 12.67 7.72
N ARG A 3 -15.71 11.64 8.03
CA ARG A 3 -15.43 10.23 7.67
C ARG A 3 -15.22 10.00 6.15
N ASP A 4 -16.02 10.65 5.30
CA ASP A 4 -15.93 10.47 3.84
C ASP A 4 -14.73 11.19 3.22
N LYS A 5 -14.38 12.38 3.73
CA LYS A 5 -13.16 13.11 3.30
C LYS A 5 -11.88 12.38 3.69
N HIS A 6 -11.81 11.84 4.91
CA HIS A 6 -10.64 11.08 5.34
C HIS A 6 -10.52 9.75 4.58
N ARG A 7 -11.63 9.00 4.39
CA ARG A 7 -11.62 7.78 3.58
C ARG A 7 -11.18 8.03 2.14
N SER A 8 -11.64 9.11 1.51
CA SER A 8 -11.25 9.43 0.14
C SER A 8 -9.77 9.81 0.02
N SER A 9 -9.24 10.60 0.97
CA SER A 9 -7.80 10.95 0.97
C SER A 9 -6.88 9.76 1.25
N MET A 10 -7.25 8.87 2.18
CA MET A 10 -6.50 7.65 2.47
C MET A 10 -6.54 6.70 1.28
N MET A 11 -7.70 6.53 0.64
CA MET A 11 -7.84 5.67 -0.54
C MET A 11 -7.05 6.20 -1.74
N LEU A 12 -6.98 7.52 -1.91
CA LEU A 12 -6.15 8.15 -2.93
C LEU A 12 -4.66 7.84 -2.70
N ARG A 13 -4.14 8.09 -1.49
CA ARG A 13 -2.74 7.77 -1.15
C ARG A 13 -2.44 6.28 -1.28
N ALA A 14 -3.37 5.42 -0.87
CA ALA A 14 -3.21 3.97 -1.03
C ALA A 14 -3.18 3.56 -2.50
N SER A 15 -4.00 4.21 -3.34
CA SER A 15 -3.99 3.98 -4.79
C SER A 15 -2.67 4.41 -5.42
N GLU A 16 -2.15 5.58 -5.06
CA GLU A 16 -0.85 6.09 -5.52
C GLU A 16 0.29 5.15 -5.11
N ALA A 17 0.35 4.76 -3.82
CA ALA A 17 1.35 3.82 -3.32
C ALA A 17 1.24 2.44 -4.01
N PHE A 18 0.02 1.97 -4.26
CA PHE A 18 -0.20 0.69 -4.93
C PHE A 18 0.21 0.73 -6.40
N GLN A 19 -0.04 1.84 -7.09
CA GLN A 19 0.44 2.06 -8.45
C GLN A 19 1.97 2.03 -8.52
N VAL A 20 2.66 2.72 -7.60
CA VAL A 20 4.12 2.74 -7.54
C VAL A 20 4.68 1.34 -7.28
N ILE A 21 4.24 0.67 -6.22
CA ILE A 21 4.83 -0.61 -5.82
C ILE A 21 4.53 -1.74 -6.81
N SER A 22 3.39 -1.66 -7.50
CA SER A 22 3.03 -2.61 -8.56
C SER A 22 3.68 -2.28 -9.91
N ARG A 23 4.52 -1.23 -9.99
CA ARG A 23 5.15 -0.71 -11.21
C ARG A 23 4.13 -0.41 -12.31
N GLY A 24 2.99 0.14 -11.92
CA GLY A 24 1.90 0.49 -12.81
C GLY A 24 1.10 -0.70 -13.33
N ALA A 25 1.35 -1.94 -12.88
CA ALA A 25 0.48 -3.08 -13.22
C ALA A 25 -0.97 -2.87 -12.73
N TYR A 26 -1.12 -2.08 -11.67
CA TYR A 26 -2.39 -1.53 -11.22
C TYR A 26 -2.34 0.00 -11.28
N ARG A 27 -3.42 0.62 -11.72
CA ARG A 27 -3.60 2.08 -11.76
C ARG A 27 -4.06 2.65 -10.42
N GLY A 28 -4.54 1.79 -9.52
CA GLY A 28 -5.03 2.22 -8.21
C GLY A 28 -5.99 1.22 -7.58
N LEU A 29 -6.69 1.71 -6.56
CA LEU A 29 -7.64 0.95 -5.75
C LEU A 29 -9.03 1.59 -5.82
N ALA A 30 -10.05 0.75 -5.72
CA ALA A 30 -11.43 1.19 -5.59
C ALA A 30 -12.18 0.30 -4.59
N THR A 31 -13.32 0.77 -4.11
CA THR A 31 -14.28 -0.07 -3.39
C THR A 31 -15.41 -0.47 -4.32
N GLN A 32 -15.83 -1.73 -4.23
CA GLN A 32 -17.02 -2.22 -4.89
C GLN A 32 -18.04 -2.62 -3.82
N PRO A 33 -19.34 -2.31 -4.00
CA PRO A 33 -20.39 -2.81 -3.13
C PRO A 33 -20.46 -4.34 -3.21
N ASP A 34 -20.42 -5.02 -2.06
CA ASP A 34 -20.70 -6.44 -1.92
C ASP A 34 -21.70 -6.65 -0.77
N LYS A 35 -22.96 -6.86 -1.14
CA LYS A 35 -24.09 -6.96 -0.20
C LYS A 35 -24.14 -5.76 0.75
N ASP A 36 -23.94 -6.00 2.05
CA ASP A 36 -23.94 -4.99 3.12
C ASP A 36 -22.54 -4.44 3.43
N THR A 37 -21.53 -4.78 2.61
CA THR A 37 -20.14 -4.40 2.82
C THR A 37 -19.53 -3.75 1.56
N GLU A 38 -18.38 -3.12 1.73
CA GLU A 38 -17.55 -2.68 0.63
C GLU A 38 -16.29 -3.55 0.56
N VAL A 39 -16.01 -4.10 -0.60
CA VAL A 39 -14.80 -4.88 -0.85
C VAL A 39 -13.78 -4.06 -1.63
N LEU A 40 -12.50 -4.23 -1.28
CA LEU A 40 -11.40 -3.55 -1.94
C LEU A 40 -11.00 -4.30 -3.22
N ILE A 41 -11.00 -3.58 -4.33
CA ILE A 41 -10.57 -4.07 -5.64
C ILE A 41 -9.35 -3.28 -6.14
N GLY A 42 -8.44 -3.97 -6.80
CA GLY A 42 -7.37 -3.34 -7.57
C GLY A 42 -7.79 -3.15 -9.01
N ILE A 43 -7.52 -1.97 -9.57
CA ILE A 43 -7.81 -1.62 -10.96
C ILE A 43 -6.54 -1.84 -11.78
N GLY A 44 -6.55 -2.82 -12.67
CA GLY A 44 -5.44 -3.18 -13.54
C GLY A 44 -5.14 -2.14 -14.60
N ALA A 45 -3.89 -2.11 -15.05
CA ALA A 45 -3.46 -1.28 -16.18
C ALA A 45 -4.20 -1.61 -17.49
N ASP A 46 -4.66 -2.85 -17.62
CA ASP A 46 -5.44 -3.36 -18.75
C ASP A 46 -6.95 -3.06 -18.65
N GLY A 47 -7.39 -2.39 -17.58
CA GLY A 47 -8.80 -2.14 -17.31
C GLY A 47 -9.52 -3.31 -16.61
N SER A 48 -8.81 -4.39 -16.29
CA SER A 48 -9.34 -5.45 -15.43
C SER A 48 -9.51 -4.94 -13.99
N SER A 49 -10.36 -5.62 -13.22
CA SER A 49 -10.48 -5.42 -11.78
C SER A 49 -10.33 -6.75 -11.07
N LYS A 50 -9.55 -6.78 -9.98
CA LYS A 50 -9.36 -7.99 -9.17
C LYS A 50 -9.62 -7.69 -7.71
N LEU A 51 -10.36 -8.57 -7.04
CA LEU A 51 -10.45 -8.58 -5.59
C LEU A 51 -9.09 -8.92 -4.99
N ALA A 52 -8.80 -8.42 -3.79
CA ALA A 52 -7.55 -8.74 -3.08
C ALA A 52 -7.30 -10.25 -2.98
N GLN A 53 -8.34 -11.06 -2.84
CA GLN A 53 -8.26 -12.53 -2.77
C GLN A 53 -7.86 -13.18 -4.11
N GLU A 54 -8.15 -12.54 -5.24
CA GLU A 54 -7.83 -13.03 -6.60
C GLU A 54 -6.43 -12.58 -7.06
N MET A 55 -5.80 -11.67 -6.32
CA MET A 55 -4.42 -11.25 -6.58
C MET A 55 -3.43 -12.36 -6.21
N SER A 56 -2.29 -12.38 -6.91
CA SER A 56 -1.15 -13.21 -6.50
C SER A 56 -0.72 -12.88 -5.06
N LYS A 57 -0.08 -13.82 -4.35
CA LYS A 57 0.40 -13.60 -2.97
C LYS A 57 1.23 -12.31 -2.87
N GLY A 58 2.20 -12.11 -3.77
CA GLY A 58 3.05 -10.92 -3.79
C GLY A 58 2.27 -9.63 -4.07
N THR A 59 1.36 -9.64 -5.05
CA THR A 59 0.51 -8.47 -5.35
C THR A 59 -0.42 -8.12 -4.18
N ARG A 60 -0.97 -9.11 -3.47
CA ARG A 60 -1.78 -8.88 -2.28
C ARG A 60 -0.96 -8.28 -1.14
N PHE A 61 0.29 -8.70 -0.97
CA PHE A 61 1.20 -8.10 0.02
C PHE A 61 1.54 -6.65 -0.32
N GLN A 62 1.78 -6.35 -1.60
CA GLN A 62 1.95 -5.00 -2.10
C GLN A 62 0.74 -4.11 -1.81
N LEU A 63 -0.47 -4.62 -2.03
CA LEU A 63 -1.71 -3.93 -1.67
C LEU A 63 -1.77 -3.59 -0.18
N TYR A 64 -1.50 -4.56 0.69
CA TYR A 64 -1.51 -4.32 2.13
C TYR A 64 -0.42 -3.35 2.58
N LEU A 65 0.75 -3.38 1.95
CA LEU A 65 1.81 -2.41 2.20
C LEU A 65 1.37 -0.99 1.80
N ALA A 66 0.77 -0.83 0.62
CA ALA A 66 0.26 0.46 0.16
C ALA A 66 -0.79 1.06 1.12
N LEU A 67 -1.71 0.24 1.64
CA LEU A 67 -2.67 0.67 2.66
C LEU A 67 -2.00 1.12 3.96
N ARG A 68 -0.97 0.39 4.41
CA ARG A 68 -0.21 0.74 5.62
C ARG A 68 0.57 2.04 5.45
N VAL A 69 1.21 2.23 4.30
CA VAL A 69 1.91 3.49 3.95
C VAL A 69 0.93 4.66 3.98
N ALA A 70 -0.22 4.52 3.32
CA ALA A 70 -1.26 5.55 3.31
C ALA A 70 -1.77 5.89 4.73
N GLY A 71 -2.04 4.86 5.54
CA GLY A 71 -2.44 5.04 6.94
C GLY A 71 -1.37 5.69 7.79
N TYR A 72 -0.09 5.39 7.54
CA TYR A 72 1.04 6.00 8.24
C TYR A 72 1.13 7.51 7.97
N HIS A 73 1.05 7.92 6.69
CA HIS A 73 1.06 9.35 6.35
C HIS A 73 -0.12 10.11 6.95
N GLU A 74 -1.29 9.48 7.03
CA GLU A 74 -2.47 10.08 7.65
C GLU A 74 -2.31 10.22 9.17
N PHE A 75 -1.74 9.19 9.81
CA PHE A 75 -1.45 9.21 11.24
C PHE A 75 -0.42 10.30 11.57
N ALA A 76 0.66 10.39 10.80
CA ALA A 76 1.74 11.34 11.01
C ALA A 76 1.33 12.82 10.82
N GLN A 77 0.27 13.09 10.04
CA GLN A 77 -0.29 14.43 9.89
C GLN A 77 -1.05 14.92 11.13
N SER A 78 -1.63 13.99 11.90
CA SER A 78 -2.52 14.33 13.02
C SER A 78 -1.92 14.07 14.40
N ARG A 79 -0.80 13.33 14.46
CA ARG A 79 -0.17 12.85 15.71
C ARG A 79 1.34 12.73 15.52
N THR A 80 2.07 12.70 16.63
CA THR A 80 3.49 12.32 16.62
C THR A 80 3.64 10.92 16.02
N PRO A 81 4.38 10.76 14.91
CA PRO A 81 4.54 9.46 14.27
C PRO A 81 5.35 8.51 15.14
N VAL A 82 4.86 7.28 15.27
CA VAL A 82 5.61 6.17 15.87
C VAL A 82 6.47 5.49 14.79
N PRO A 83 7.49 4.69 15.16
CA PRO A 83 8.27 3.95 14.18
C PRO A 83 7.41 2.98 13.36
N PHE A 84 7.61 2.96 12.04
CA PHE A 84 7.06 1.94 11.16
C PHE A 84 8.01 0.74 11.14
N ILE A 85 7.55 -0.43 11.59
CA ILE A 85 8.34 -1.66 11.64
C ILE A 85 7.85 -2.59 10.53
N ALA A 86 8.77 -2.98 9.63
CA ALA A 86 8.55 -3.94 8.57
C ALA A 86 9.46 -5.16 8.81
N ASP A 87 8.87 -6.33 8.98
CA ASP A 87 9.58 -7.58 9.29
C ASP A 87 9.37 -8.60 8.16
N ASP A 88 10.41 -8.89 7.40
CA ASP A 88 10.45 -9.88 6.30
C ASP A 88 9.34 -9.74 5.23
N ILE A 89 8.73 -8.56 5.12
CA ILE A 89 7.56 -8.36 4.25
C ILE A 89 7.87 -8.46 2.74
N MET A 90 9.15 -8.45 2.37
CA MET A 90 9.61 -8.50 0.98
C MET A 90 10.00 -9.91 0.49
N GLU A 91 9.83 -10.95 1.31
CA GLU A 91 10.14 -12.35 0.93
C GLU A 91 9.51 -12.76 -0.43
N THR A 92 8.31 -12.24 -0.72
CA THR A 92 7.57 -12.56 -1.95
C THR A 92 7.80 -11.57 -3.10
N PHE A 93 8.68 -10.59 -2.92
CA PHE A 93 8.95 -9.54 -3.89
C PHE A 93 10.19 -9.94 -4.70
N ASP A 94 10.12 -9.73 -6.01
CA ASP A 94 11.32 -9.72 -6.84
C ASP A 94 12.15 -8.45 -6.55
N ASP A 95 13.41 -8.42 -6.98
CA ASP A 95 14.36 -7.31 -6.73
C ASP A 95 13.76 -5.96 -7.13
N PHE A 96 13.01 -5.95 -8.22
CA PHE A 96 12.35 -4.78 -8.75
C PHE A 96 11.23 -4.26 -7.84
N ARG A 97 10.41 -5.14 -7.28
CA ARG A 97 9.37 -4.78 -6.31
C ARG A 97 9.95 -4.38 -4.96
N ALA A 98 11.06 -5.00 -4.55
CA ALA A 98 11.79 -4.60 -3.35
C ALA A 98 12.32 -3.17 -3.48
N GLU A 99 12.89 -2.81 -4.65
CA GLU A 99 13.33 -1.45 -4.94
C GLU A 99 12.22 -0.40 -4.76
N GLU A 100 11.02 -0.64 -5.32
CA GLU A 100 9.89 0.30 -5.15
C GLU A 100 9.41 0.38 -3.69
N ALA A 101 9.43 -0.75 -2.97
CA ALA A 101 9.12 -0.76 -1.55
C ALA A 101 10.15 0.06 -0.73
N PHE A 102 11.43 -0.03 -1.05
CA PHE A 102 12.47 0.81 -0.44
C PHE A 102 12.30 2.29 -0.75
N ARG A 103 11.87 2.66 -1.97
CA ARG A 103 11.55 4.06 -2.29
C ARG A 103 10.39 4.57 -1.45
N LEU A 104 9.35 3.77 -1.24
CA LEU A 104 8.25 4.11 -0.34
C LEU A 104 8.74 4.28 1.11
N PHE A 105 9.59 3.38 1.59
CA PHE A 105 10.20 3.48 2.92
C PHE A 105 11.08 4.71 3.07
N ALA A 106 11.88 5.05 2.07
CA ALA A 106 12.70 6.25 2.07
C ALA A 106 11.85 7.53 2.14
N ASP A 107 10.67 7.54 1.49
CA ASP A 107 9.75 8.67 1.58
C ASP A 107 9.07 8.76 2.95
N MET A 108 8.62 7.63 3.49
CA MET A 108 8.10 7.55 4.86
C MET A 108 9.14 8.00 5.90
N ALA A 109 10.41 7.66 5.67
CA ALA A 109 11.53 8.02 6.55
C ALA A 109 11.78 9.54 6.64
N LYS A 110 11.25 10.34 5.69
CA LYS A 110 11.28 11.81 5.76
C LYS A 110 10.33 12.36 6.82
N VAL A 111 9.31 11.59 7.20
CA VAL A 111 8.25 12.01 8.13
C VAL A 111 8.41 11.37 9.50
N GLY A 112 8.94 10.15 9.59
CA GLY A 112 9.24 9.49 10.85
C GLY A 112 10.23 8.33 10.68
N GLN A 113 10.35 7.47 11.68
CA GLN A 113 11.33 6.38 11.64
C GLN A 113 10.76 5.15 10.91
N VAL A 114 11.56 4.55 10.03
CA VAL A 114 11.28 3.24 9.41
C VAL A 114 12.36 2.25 9.83
N ILE A 115 11.95 1.10 10.35
CA ILE A 115 12.83 -0.01 10.74
C ILE A 115 12.44 -1.21 9.89
N TYR A 116 13.35 -1.66 9.05
CA TYR A 116 13.17 -2.85 8.22
C TYR A 116 14.09 -3.97 8.69
N LEU A 117 13.49 -5.11 9.02
CA LEU A 117 14.17 -6.34 9.41
C LEU A 117 14.04 -7.31 8.24
N THR A 118 15.17 -7.87 7.79
CA THR A 118 15.19 -8.80 6.67
C THR A 118 16.27 -9.85 6.85
N HIS A 119 15.99 -11.06 6.37
CA HIS A 119 17.00 -12.12 6.19
C HIS A 119 17.52 -12.20 4.74
N HIS A 120 16.92 -11.46 3.80
CA HIS A 120 17.32 -11.46 2.40
C HIS A 120 18.38 -10.39 2.11
N GLN A 121 19.39 -10.77 1.34
CA GLN A 121 20.32 -9.82 0.74
C GLN A 121 19.65 -9.22 -0.50
N HIS A 122 19.13 -8.01 -0.35
CA HIS A 122 18.53 -7.21 -1.42
C HIS A 122 19.57 -6.26 -2.04
#